data_AF-A0A952XTV7-F1
#
_entry.id   AF-A0A952XTV7-F1
#
_cell.length_a   1.000
_cell.length_b   1.000
_cell.length_c   1.000
_cell.angle_alpha   90.00
_cell.angle_beta   90.00
_cell.angle_gamma   90.00
#
_symmetry.space_group_name_H-M   'P 1'
#
loop_
_entity.id
_entity.type
_entity.pdbx_description
1 polymer ?
#
loop_
_entity_poly.entity_id
_entity_poly.type
_entity_poly.pdbx_seq_one_letter_code
_entity_poly.pdbx_strand_id
1 'polypeptide(L)'
;MAESDKIAPLAVFLGSELAGDVTGQIFTVRKNEIFLMSQPRPIRSMHRSEGWSVDSIASDMAPAFRSSFYPADRSADIFGWDPV
;
A
#
# COMPACT_ATOMS: atom_id res chain seq x y z
N MET A 1 -14.86 -6.79 15.46
CA MET A 1 -15.62 -5.69 14.83
C MET A 1 -14.79 -4.43 14.98
N ALA A 2 -14.66 -3.62 13.93
CA ALA A 2 -14.05 -2.30 14.07
C ALA A 2 -14.97 -1.44 14.94
N GLU A 3 -14.48 -1.06 16.11
CA GLU A 3 -15.17 -0.12 16.99
C GLU A 3 -14.95 1.29 16.41
N SER A 4 -16.03 1.98 16.05
CA SER A 4 -15.98 3.31 15.41
C SER A 4 -15.12 4.31 16.19
N ASP A 5 -15.10 4.15 17.51
CA ASP A 5 -14.44 5.04 18.46
C ASP A 5 -12.92 5.09 18.27
N LYS A 6 -12.34 4.08 17.63
CA LYS A 6 -10.91 4.03 17.32
C LYS A 6 -10.55 4.78 16.04
N ILE A 7 -11.48 4.89 15.09
CA ILE A 7 -11.26 5.54 13.80
C ILE A 7 -11.62 7.04 13.88
N ALA A 8 -12.65 7.38 14.66
CA ALA A 8 -13.19 8.73 14.74
C ALA A 8 -12.14 9.82 15.06
N PRO A 9 -11.17 9.65 15.97
CA PRO A 9 -10.20 10.70 16.28
C PRO A 9 -9.34 11.11 15.09
N LEU A 10 -8.85 10.14 14.29
CA LEU A 10 -8.06 10.42 13.10
C LEU A 10 -8.89 11.13 12.04
N ALA A 11 -10.14 10.71 11.83
CA ALA A 11 -11.04 11.34 10.88
C ALA A 11 -11.36 12.80 11.26
N VAL A 12 -11.64 13.07 12.53
CA VAL A 12 -11.89 14.43 13.04
C VAL A 12 -10.64 15.31 12.92
N PHE A 13 -9.45 14.77 13.25
CA PHE A 13 -8.18 15.48 13.05
C PHE A 13 -8.01 15.90 11.58
N LEU A 14 -8.15 14.96 10.65
CA LEU A 14 -8.00 15.22 9.20
C LEU A 14 -9.03 16.21 8.65
N GLY A 15 -10.20 16.33 9.28
CA GLY A 15 -11.22 17.32 8.94
C GLY A 15 -11.04 18.69 9.60
N SER A 16 -10.03 18.87 10.46
CA SER A 16 -9.79 20.09 11.21
C SER A 16 -8.69 20.96 10.59
N GLU A 17 -8.60 22.22 11.00
CA GLU A 17 -7.51 23.14 10.60
C GLU A 17 -6.11 22.63 11.02
N LEU A 18 -6.05 21.74 12.03
CA LEU A 18 -4.80 21.17 12.52
C LEU A 18 -4.11 20.24 11.49
N ALA A 19 -4.85 19.75 10.50
CA ALA A 19 -4.33 18.89 9.44
C ALA A 19 -3.98 19.68 8.16
N GLY A 20 -3.78 20.99 8.25
CA GLY A 20 -3.58 21.87 7.08
C GLY A 20 -2.41 21.50 6.16
N ASP A 21 -1.41 20.77 6.65
CA ASP A 21 -0.26 20.27 5.89
C ASP A 21 -0.36 18.78 5.50
N VAL A 22 -1.42 18.08 5.91
CA VAL A 22 -1.63 16.66 5.63
C VAL A 22 -2.47 16.48 4.37
N THR A 23 -1.82 16.16 3.25
CA THR A 23 -2.51 15.93 1.96
C THR A 23 -1.95 14.74 1.19
N GLY A 24 -2.84 14.06 0.45
CA GLY A 24 -2.49 12.93 -0.42
C GLY A 24 -2.02 11.67 0.31
N GLN A 25 -2.20 11.57 1.63
CA GLN A 25 -1.74 10.42 2.42
C GLN A 25 -2.84 9.38 2.60
N ILE A 26 -2.42 8.13 2.82
CA ILE A 26 -3.30 6.99 3.12
C ILE A 26 -2.95 6.50 4.52
N PHE A 27 -3.95 6.39 5.39
CA PHE A 27 -3.78 5.89 6.75
C PHE A 27 -4.62 4.64 7.00
N THR A 28 -4.09 3.71 7.79
CA THR A 28 -4.82 2.55 8.32
C THR A 28 -4.87 2.64 9.85
N VAL A 29 -6.00 2.29 10.45
CA VAL A 29 -6.16 2.27 11.92
C VAL A 29 -6.42 0.85 12.39
N ARG A 30 -5.69 0.40 13.41
CA ARG A 30 -5.87 -0.91 14.07
C ARG A 30 -5.82 -0.73 15.59
N LYS A 31 -6.94 -0.91 16.28
CA LYS A 31 -7.07 -0.58 17.72
C LYS A 31 -6.56 0.84 18.00
N ASN A 32 -5.47 1.00 18.75
CA ASN A 32 -4.91 2.31 19.09
C ASN A 32 -3.72 2.71 18.19
N GLU A 33 -3.49 1.97 17.11
CA GLU A 33 -2.38 2.18 16.18
C GLU A 33 -2.85 2.89 14.91
N ILE A 34 -2.07 3.86 14.44
CA ILE A 34 -2.25 4.55 13.16
C ILE A 34 -1.02 4.27 12.30
N PHE A 35 -1.25 3.73 11.11
CA PHE A 35 -0.21 3.42 10.13
C PHE A 35 -0.27 4.40 8.98
N LEU A 36 0.87 4.98 8.60
CA LEU A 36 1.04 5.68 7.33
C LEU A 36 1.36 4.66 6.24
N MET A 37 0.51 4.59 5.22
CA MET A 37 0.68 3.67 4.10
C MET A 37 1.45 4.35 2.97
N SER A 38 2.31 3.59 2.29
CA SER A 38 2.98 4.06 1.08
C SER A 38 1.98 4.32 -0.04
N GLN A 39 2.20 5.38 -0.83
CA GLN A 39 1.50 5.61 -2.09
C GLN A 39 2.21 4.85 -3.22
N PRO A 40 1.55 3.89 -3.90
CA PRO A 40 2.17 3.18 -5.01
C PRO A 40 2.59 4.13 -6.14
N ARG A 41 3.81 3.98 -6.63
CA ARG A 41 4.34 4.67 -7.82
C ARG A 41 4.88 3.62 -8.80
N PRO A 42 4.91 3.90 -10.12
CA PRO A 42 5.54 2.99 -11.07
C PRO A 42 6.99 2.71 -10.67
N ILE A 43 7.34 1.43 -10.49
CA ILE A 43 8.69 0.99 -10.09
C ILE A 43 9.54 0.66 -11.33
N ARG A 44 8.93 0.04 -12.34
CA ARG A 44 9.56 -0.31 -13.63
C ARG A 44 8.54 -0.24 -14.76
N SER A 45 9.03 -0.06 -15.97
CA SER A 45 8.26 -0.17 -17.20
C SER A 45 9.04 -1.00 -18.23
N MET A 46 8.31 -1.59 -19.16
CA MET A 46 8.87 -2.28 -20.31
C MET A 46 7.97 -2.01 -21.51
N HIS A 47 8.57 -1.57 -22.60
CA HIS A 47 7.85 -1.29 -23.85
C HIS A 47 8.02 -2.46 -24.82
N ARG A 48 6.97 -2.68 -25.63
CA ARG A 48 6.97 -3.64 -26.74
C ARG A 48 6.13 -3.07 -27.87
N SER A 49 6.75 -2.80 -29.02
CA SER A 49 6.11 -2.14 -30.17
C SER A 49 4.93 -2.93 -30.71
N GLU A 50 5.09 -4.25 -30.81
CA GLU A 50 4.09 -5.16 -31.40
C GLU A 50 2.93 -5.52 -30.44
N GLY A 51 2.92 -4.94 -29.23
CA GLY A 51 1.99 -5.32 -28.17
C GLY A 51 2.39 -6.62 -27.45
N TRP A 52 1.62 -6.98 -26.42
CA TRP A 52 1.92 -8.10 -25.52
C TRP A 52 1.01 -9.31 -25.79
N SER A 53 1.60 -10.49 -25.98
CA SER A 53 0.93 -11.78 -25.85
C SER A 53 1.23 -12.41 -24.49
N VAL A 54 0.43 -13.40 -24.08
CA VAL A 54 0.67 -14.19 -22.85
C VAL A 54 2.08 -14.79 -22.85
N ASP A 55 2.51 -15.35 -23.99
CA ASP A 55 3.85 -15.94 -24.12
C ASP A 55 4.95 -14.89 -23.94
N SER A 56 4.81 -13.70 -24.52
CA SER A 56 5.80 -12.61 -24.37
C SER A 56 5.84 -12.04 -22.94
N ILE A 57 4.70 -12.02 -22.23
CA ILE A 57 4.67 -11.62 -20.83
C ILE A 57 5.44 -12.64 -19.97
N ALA A 58 5.22 -13.94 -20.21
CA ALA A 58 5.87 -15.01 -19.46
C ALA A 58 7.37 -15.12 -19.75
N SER A 59 7.78 -14.94 -21.00
CA SER A 59 9.18 -15.07 -21.43
C SER A 59 10.01 -13.81 -21.19
N ASP A 60 9.44 -12.61 -21.35
CA ASP A 60 10.20 -11.36 -21.32
C ASP A 60 9.91 -10.52 -20.07
N MET A 61 8.65 -10.14 -19.84
CA MET A 61 8.30 -9.19 -18.78
C MET A 61 8.44 -9.77 -17.38
N ALA A 62 7.86 -10.94 -17.12
CA ALA A 62 7.82 -11.52 -15.79
C ALA A 62 9.22 -11.80 -15.21
N PRO A 63 10.17 -12.38 -15.97
CA PRO A 63 11.55 -12.53 -15.51
C PRO A 63 12.24 -11.17 -15.28
N ALA A 64 12.03 -10.19 -16.17
CA ALA A 64 12.66 -8.88 -16.08
C ALA A 64 12.22 -8.09 -14.83
N PHE A 65 10.97 -8.27 -14.38
CA PHE A 65 10.42 -7.57 -13.21
C PHE A 65 10.56 -8.34 -11.91
N ARG A 66 10.95 -9.62 -11.96
CA ARG A 66 10.97 -10.53 -10.80
C ARG A 66 11.73 -10.00 -9.59
N SER A 67 12.85 -9.33 -9.82
CA SER A 67 13.68 -8.74 -8.76
C SER A 67 13.01 -7.58 -8.01
N SER A 68 11.91 -7.03 -8.53
CA SER A 68 11.14 -5.94 -7.92
C SER A 68 9.81 -6.42 -7.32
N PHE A 69 9.50 -7.71 -7.36
CA PHE A 69 8.28 -8.25 -6.74
C PHE A 69 8.45 -8.34 -5.23
N TYR A 70 7.40 -7.94 -4.51
CA TYR A 70 7.28 -8.27 -3.09
C TYR A 70 7.04 -9.78 -2.93
N PRO A 71 7.56 -10.39 -1.85
CA PRO A 71 7.21 -11.77 -1.51
C PRO A 71 5.73 -11.88 -1.11
N ALA A 72 5.24 -13.11 -1.05
CA ALA A 72 3.87 -13.40 -0.65
C ALA A 72 3.70 -13.33 0.88
N ASP A 73 3.85 -12.12 1.43
CA ASP A 73 3.76 -11.86 2.86
C ASP A 73 2.30 -11.82 3.32
N ARG A 74 2.04 -12.35 4.52
CA ARG A 74 0.77 -12.22 5.24
C ARG A 74 0.81 -10.98 6.12
N SER A 75 -0.36 -10.51 6.56
CA SER A 75 -0.43 -9.37 7.48
C SER A 75 0.39 -9.58 8.76
N ALA A 76 0.52 -10.80 9.27
CA ALA A 76 1.34 -11.10 10.44
C ALA A 76 2.86 -11.06 10.14
N ASP A 77 3.27 -11.27 8.89
CA ASP A 77 4.66 -11.15 8.46
C ASP A 77 5.06 -9.67 8.36
N ILE A 78 4.10 -8.80 8.03
CA ILE A 78 4.29 -7.34 7.96
C ILE A 78 4.11 -6.66 9.33
N PHE A 79 3.10 -7.07 10.08
CA PHE A 79 2.82 -6.59 11.44
C PHE A 79 3.16 -7.68 12.45
N GLY A 80 4.46 -7.90 12.69
CA GLY A 80 4.99 -8.96 13.55
C GLY A 80 4.77 -8.77 15.05
N TRP A 81 3.76 -8.01 15.45
CA TRP A 81 3.44 -7.72 16.85
C TRP A 81 1.94 -7.73 17.10
N ASP A 82 1.59 -8.06 18.35
CA ASP A 82 0.21 -8.01 18.79
C ASP A 82 -0.30 -6.56 18.82
N PRO A 83 -1.52 -6.28 18.32
CA PRO A 83 -2.07 -4.94 18.33
C PRO A 83 -2.31 -4.44 19.76
N VAL A 84 -1.87 -3.21 20.05
CA VAL A 84 -2.07 -2.52 21.34
C VAL A 84 -3.29 -1.59 21.35
#